data_AF-A0A2G9V558-F1
#
_entry.id   AF-A0A2G9V558-F1
#
_cell.length_a   1.000
_cell.length_b   1.000
_cell.length_c   1.000
_cell.angle_alpha   90.00
_cell.angle_beta   90.00
_cell.angle_gamma   90.00
#
_symmetry.space_group_name_H-M   'P 1'
#
loop_
_entity.id
_entity.type
_entity.pdbx_description
1 polymer ?
#
loop_
_entity_poly.entity_id
_entity_poly.type
_entity_poly.pdbx_seq_one_letter_code
_entity_poly.pdbx_strand_id
1 'polypeptide(L)'
;MHRLIAIYFLLQKDVDDVEHTTLEQQRIQERLEQGSSEEQTLLETYMNLTNEKNHLVGRQEYYNIIENIREISRHIANLNEQLDNMTKSTPDDYFKTPEEKDRTDALMESYMSAIQKKDDLIQKLFATEEQLLEDEHRLKSLTLERASNFVRGNDEPLTASRRLMTWLRG
;
A
#
# COMPACT_ATOMS: atom_id res chain seq x y z
N MET A 1 -16.57 12.91 -19.20
CA MET A 1 -17.44 12.20 -18.23
C MET A 1 -17.06 10.74 -17.96
N HIS A 2 -16.59 9.94 -18.93
CA HIS A 2 -16.31 8.51 -18.69
C HIS A 2 -15.06 8.21 -17.82
N ARG A 3 -14.04 9.08 -17.82
CA ARG A 3 -12.81 8.86 -17.02
C ARG A 3 -13.00 9.08 -15.51
N LEU A 4 -13.91 9.97 -15.11
CA LEU A 4 -14.23 10.21 -13.69
C LEU A 4 -15.04 9.05 -13.09
N ILE A 5 -15.93 8.44 -13.88
CA ILE A 5 -16.72 7.27 -13.45
C ILE A 5 -15.82 6.05 -13.24
N ALA A 6 -14.83 5.84 -14.11
CA ALA A 6 -13.88 4.74 -13.97
C ALA A 6 -13.00 4.88 -12.72
N ILE A 7 -12.55 6.11 -12.40
CA ILE A 7 -11.76 6.37 -11.19
C ILE A 7 -12.63 6.20 -9.93
N TYR A 8 -13.87 6.67 -9.95
CA TYR A 8 -14.81 6.47 -8.84
C TYR A 8 -15.14 4.99 -8.62
N PHE A 9 -15.34 4.22 -9.69
CA PHE A 9 -15.61 2.78 -9.61
C PHE A 9 -14.41 1.97 -9.11
N LEU A 10 -13.18 2.37 -9.48
CA LEU A 10 -11.96 1.75 -8.96
C LEU A 10 -11.74 2.09 -7.48
N LEU A 11 -11.89 3.36 -7.10
CA LEU A 11 -11.79 3.78 -5.69
C LEU A 11 -12.86 3.13 -4.83
N GLN A 12 -14.09 3.00 -5.34
CA GLN A 12 -15.18 2.36 -4.61
C GLN A 12 -14.96 0.85 -4.47
N LYS A 13 -14.42 0.20 -5.51
CA LYS A 13 -14.00 -1.21 -5.42
C LYS A 13 -12.86 -1.40 -4.40
N ASP A 14 -11.89 -0.50 -4.36
CA ASP A 14 -10.76 -0.59 -3.42
C ASP A 14 -11.24 -0.34 -1.97
N VAL A 15 -12.18 0.59 -1.75
CA VAL A 15 -12.82 0.82 -0.44
C VAL A 15 -13.69 -0.37 -0.03
N ASP A 16 -14.48 -0.91 -0.95
CA ASP A 16 -15.31 -2.09 -0.72
C ASP A 16 -14.44 -3.33 -0.41
N ASP A 17 -13.30 -3.51 -1.07
CA ASP A 17 -12.33 -4.59 -0.76
C ASP A 17 -11.70 -4.40 0.65
N VAL A 18 -11.41 -3.18 1.08
CA VAL A 18 -10.88 -2.89 2.42
C VAL A 18 -11.94 -3.07 3.52
N GLU A 19 -13.17 -2.59 3.33
CA GLU A 19 -14.26 -2.82 4.30
C GLU A 19 -14.66 -4.30 4.35
N HIS A 20 -14.70 -4.98 3.21
CA HIS A 20 -15.02 -6.40 3.16
C HIS A 20 -13.92 -7.25 3.81
N THR A 21 -12.64 -6.86 3.69
CA THR A 21 -11.55 -7.54 4.39
C THR A 21 -11.58 -7.31 5.89
N THR A 22 -11.93 -6.13 6.37
CA THR A 22 -12.04 -5.84 7.82
C THR A 22 -13.24 -6.54 8.48
N LEU A 23 -14.40 -6.60 7.82
CA LEU A 23 -15.56 -7.37 8.29
C LEU A 23 -15.29 -8.87 8.29
N GLU A 24 -14.67 -9.41 7.22
CA GLU A 24 -14.24 -10.80 7.21
C GLU A 24 -13.21 -11.08 8.30
N GLN A 25 -12.29 -10.14 8.57
CA GLN A 25 -11.36 -10.27 9.68
C GLN A 25 -12.07 -10.37 11.04
N GLN A 26 -13.10 -9.56 11.29
CA GLN A 26 -13.89 -9.63 12.53
C GLN A 26 -14.65 -10.95 12.65
N ARG A 27 -15.30 -11.41 11.59
CA ARG A 27 -16.04 -12.69 11.58
C ARG A 27 -15.12 -13.89 11.80
N ILE A 28 -13.90 -13.80 11.29
CA ILE A 28 -12.86 -14.79 11.50
C ILE A 28 -12.37 -14.75 12.96
N GLN A 29 -12.21 -13.57 13.56
CA GLN A 29 -11.86 -13.42 14.98
C GLN A 29 -12.91 -14.10 15.88
N GLU A 30 -14.20 -13.87 15.62
CA GLU A 30 -15.32 -14.49 16.35
C GLU A 30 -15.32 -16.02 16.21
N ARG A 31 -14.97 -16.55 15.03
CA ARG A 31 -14.86 -18.01 14.81
C ARG A 31 -13.64 -18.63 15.48
N LEU A 32 -12.55 -17.87 15.65
CA LEU A 32 -11.37 -18.29 16.42
C LEU A 32 -11.76 -18.53 17.89
N GLU A 33 -12.63 -17.72 18.47
CA GLU A 33 -13.08 -17.87 19.85
C GLU A 33 -13.96 -19.12 20.08
N GLN A 34 -14.61 -19.65 19.03
CA GLN A 34 -15.61 -20.73 19.14
C GLN A 34 -15.17 -22.07 18.50
N GLY A 35 -14.06 -22.10 17.77
CA GLY A 35 -13.62 -23.25 16.97
C GLY A 35 -12.84 -24.33 17.72
N SER A 36 -12.72 -25.51 17.09
CA SER A 36 -11.79 -26.58 17.52
C SER A 36 -10.33 -26.10 17.49
N SER A 37 -9.43 -26.70 18.29
CA SER A 37 -8.00 -26.34 18.31
C SER A 37 -7.33 -26.37 16.92
N GLU A 38 -7.75 -27.28 16.04
CA GLU A 38 -7.26 -27.34 14.65
C GLU A 38 -7.82 -26.21 13.79
N GLU A 39 -9.10 -25.86 13.96
CA GLU A 39 -9.73 -24.73 13.26
C GLU A 39 -9.12 -23.40 13.70
N GLN A 40 -8.85 -23.22 15.00
CA GLN A 40 -8.15 -22.05 15.54
C GLN A 40 -6.77 -21.89 14.91
N THR A 41 -5.99 -22.97 14.82
CA THR A 41 -4.65 -22.95 14.22
C THR A 41 -4.70 -22.62 12.73
N LEU A 42 -5.64 -23.21 11.99
CA LEU A 42 -5.83 -22.91 10.56
C LEU A 42 -6.27 -21.47 10.34
N LEU A 43 -7.11 -20.95 11.21
CA LEU A 43 -7.67 -19.61 11.10
C LEU A 43 -6.64 -18.53 11.47
N GLU A 44 -5.81 -18.79 12.48
CA GLU A 44 -4.66 -17.96 12.84
C GLU A 44 -3.61 -17.92 11.72
N THR A 45 -3.30 -19.06 11.09
CA THR A 45 -2.38 -19.11 9.94
C THR A 45 -2.94 -18.37 8.73
N TYR A 46 -4.24 -18.49 8.44
CA TYR A 46 -4.91 -17.73 7.39
C TYR A 46 -4.84 -16.22 7.63
N MET A 47 -5.07 -15.78 8.87
CA MET A 47 -4.95 -14.37 9.25
C MET A 47 -3.55 -13.82 9.05
N ASN A 48 -2.54 -14.56 9.49
CA ASN A 48 -1.14 -14.18 9.32
C ASN A 48 -0.78 -14.04 7.83
N LEU A 49 -1.16 -15.02 7.00
CA LEU A 49 -0.93 -14.97 5.55
C LEU A 49 -1.65 -13.80 4.88
N THR A 50 -2.86 -13.48 5.34
CA THR A 50 -3.63 -12.34 4.81
C THR A 50 -2.97 -11.01 5.18
N ASN A 51 -2.48 -10.88 6.41
CA ASN A 51 -1.77 -9.68 6.84
C ASN A 51 -0.43 -9.52 6.11
N GLU A 52 0.30 -10.61 5.91
CA GLU A 52 1.53 -10.61 5.10
C GLU A 52 1.25 -10.20 3.64
N LYS A 53 0.19 -10.75 3.04
CA LYS A 53 -0.26 -10.35 1.70
C LYS A 53 -0.57 -8.86 1.64
N ASN A 54 -1.32 -8.33 2.61
CA ASN A 54 -1.68 -6.92 2.64
C ASN A 54 -0.45 -6.01 2.77
N HIS A 55 0.51 -6.38 3.64
CA HIS A 55 1.78 -5.68 3.75
C HIS A 55 2.58 -5.68 2.43
N LEU A 56 2.62 -6.82 1.72
CA LEU A 56 3.27 -6.92 0.42
C LEU A 56 2.58 -6.06 -0.65
N VAL A 57 1.25 -6.00 -0.66
CA VAL A 57 0.46 -5.14 -1.57
C VAL A 57 0.77 -3.67 -1.30
N GLY A 58 0.77 -3.23 -0.04
CA GLY A 58 1.15 -1.85 0.30
C GLY A 58 2.57 -1.52 -0.15
N ARG A 59 3.52 -2.46 -0.02
CA ARG A 59 4.90 -2.26 -0.46
C ARG A 59 5.02 -2.18 -1.98
N GLN A 60 4.20 -2.94 -2.71
CA GLN A 60 4.11 -2.81 -4.17
C GLN A 60 3.57 -1.43 -4.57
N GLU A 61 2.53 -0.94 -3.89
CA GLU A 61 1.97 0.39 -4.13
C GLU A 61 3.01 1.50 -3.87
N TYR A 62 3.76 1.41 -2.77
CA TYR A 62 4.87 2.31 -2.46
C TYR A 62 5.88 2.41 -3.61
N TYR A 63 6.33 1.27 -4.16
CA TYR A 63 7.27 1.27 -5.29
C TYR A 63 6.65 1.81 -6.59
N ASN A 64 5.36 1.54 -6.84
CA ASN A 64 4.66 2.10 -7.99
C ASN A 64 4.57 3.63 -7.92
N ILE A 65 4.33 4.20 -6.73
CA ILE A 65 4.31 5.65 -6.52
C ILE A 65 5.70 6.25 -6.82
N ILE A 66 6.78 5.62 -6.34
CA ILE A 66 8.15 6.06 -6.63
C ILE A 66 8.43 6.09 -8.14
N GLU A 67 8.03 5.05 -8.87
CA GLU A 67 8.24 5.01 -10.31
C GLU A 67 7.45 6.10 -11.05
N ASN A 68 6.20 6.34 -10.64
CA ASN A 68 5.39 7.45 -11.18
C ASN A 68 6.05 8.82 -10.92
N ILE A 69 6.63 9.04 -9.74
CA ILE A 69 7.38 10.27 -9.42
C ILE A 69 8.61 10.42 -10.33
N ARG A 70 9.33 9.32 -10.61
CA ARG A 70 10.48 9.33 -11.52
C ARG A 70 10.06 9.64 -12.96
N GLU A 71 8.98 9.05 -13.44
CA GLU A 71 8.42 9.36 -14.76
C GLU A 71 8.01 10.82 -14.89
N ILE A 72 7.26 11.35 -13.92
CA ILE A 72 6.86 12.76 -13.93
C ILE A 72 8.06 13.68 -13.83
N SER A 73 9.08 13.33 -13.04
CA SER A 73 10.31 14.12 -12.97
C SER A 73 11.06 14.16 -14.30
N ARG A 74 11.09 13.05 -15.05
CA ARG A 74 11.62 13.02 -16.43
C ARG A 74 10.79 13.89 -17.37
N HIS A 75 9.46 13.84 -17.24
CA HIS A 75 8.57 14.66 -18.04
C HIS A 75 8.76 16.17 -17.76
N ILE A 76 8.83 16.58 -16.49
CA ILE A 76 9.14 17.95 -16.06
C ILE A 76 10.48 18.41 -16.65
N ALA A 77 11.51 17.57 -16.59
CA ALA A 77 12.82 17.91 -17.16
C ALA A 77 12.74 18.16 -18.68
N ASN A 78 11.98 17.34 -19.41
CA ASN A 78 11.77 17.53 -20.85
C ASN A 78 10.95 18.79 -21.16
N LEU A 79 9.90 19.08 -20.38
CA LEU A 79 9.13 20.32 -20.52
C LEU A 79 10.00 21.55 -20.26
N ASN A 80 10.87 21.49 -19.25
CA ASN A 80 11.80 22.55 -18.93
C ASN A 80 12.81 22.78 -20.06
N GLU A 81 13.36 21.72 -20.66
CA GLU A 81 14.23 21.81 -21.83
C GLU A 81 13.52 22.46 -23.03
N GLN A 82 12.25 22.11 -23.27
CA GLN A 82 11.45 22.72 -24.34
C GLN A 82 11.20 24.22 -24.09
N LEU A 83 10.89 24.63 -22.85
CA LEU A 83 10.74 26.03 -22.45
C LEU A 83 12.04 26.82 -22.64
N ASP A 84 13.16 26.22 -22.23
CA ASP A 84 14.51 26.80 -22.37
C ASP A 84 14.89 27.01 -23.84
N ASN A 85 14.63 26.04 -24.69
CA ASN A 85 14.90 26.14 -26.13
C ASN A 85 14.06 27.24 -26.79
N MET A 86 12.78 27.34 -26.42
CA MET A 86 11.88 28.37 -26.94
C MET A 86 12.31 29.78 -26.52
N THR A 87 12.79 29.91 -25.28
CA THR A 87 13.29 31.18 -24.73
C THR A 87 14.63 31.58 -25.35
N LYS A 88 15.53 30.61 -25.63
CA LYS A 88 16.85 30.87 -26.25
C LYS A 88 16.78 31.13 -27.75
N SER A 89 15.83 30.53 -28.47
CA SER A 89 15.66 30.71 -29.91
C SER A 89 14.98 32.02 -30.32
N THR A 90 14.50 32.82 -29.36
CA THR A 90 13.77 34.07 -29.63
C THR A 90 14.56 35.26 -29.04
N PRO A 91 15.39 35.97 -29.83
CA PRO A 91 16.30 36.98 -29.30
C PRO A 91 15.63 38.27 -28.80
N ASP A 92 14.34 38.47 -29.05
CA ASP A 92 13.63 39.68 -28.66
C ASP A 92 12.12 39.39 -28.52
N ASP A 93 11.56 39.60 -27.32
CA ASP A 93 10.12 39.39 -27.02
C ASP A 93 9.21 40.23 -27.94
N TYR A 94 9.78 41.24 -28.61
CA TYR A 94 9.10 42.13 -29.55
C TYR A 94 8.62 41.43 -30.85
N PHE A 95 9.15 40.26 -31.19
CA PHE A 95 8.82 39.54 -32.44
C PHE A 95 8.07 38.20 -32.22
N LYS A 96 7.63 37.87 -30.99
CA LYS A 96 6.84 36.65 -30.78
C LYS A 96 5.50 36.75 -31.48
N THR A 97 5.26 35.83 -32.40
CA THR A 97 3.96 35.66 -33.05
C THR A 97 2.91 35.22 -32.02
N PRO A 98 1.61 35.55 -32.22
CA PRO A 98 0.53 35.08 -31.36
C PRO A 98 0.56 33.57 -31.14
N GLU A 99 0.90 32.81 -32.18
CA GLU A 99 0.99 31.35 -32.14
C GLU A 99 2.14 30.84 -31.24
N GLU A 100 3.27 31.55 -31.20
CA GLU A 100 4.39 31.22 -30.30
C GLU A 100 4.05 31.50 -28.85
N LYS A 101 3.26 32.55 -28.59
CA LYS A 101 2.75 32.86 -27.26
C LYS A 101 1.79 31.79 -26.77
N ASP A 102 0.78 31.42 -27.58
CA ASP A 102 -0.19 30.38 -27.24
C ASP A 102 0.50 29.03 -26.97
N ARG A 103 1.53 28.70 -27.76
CA ARG A 103 2.33 27.50 -27.56
C ARG A 103 3.13 27.53 -26.26
N THR A 104 3.69 28.68 -25.90
CA THR A 104 4.43 28.85 -24.64
C THR A 104 3.50 28.73 -23.44
N ASP A 105 2.31 29.33 -23.52
CA ASP A 105 1.30 29.28 -22.46
C ASP A 105 0.79 27.84 -22.23
N ALA A 106 0.51 27.10 -23.30
CA ALA A 106 0.13 25.68 -23.20
C ALA A 106 1.25 24.81 -22.59
N LEU A 107 2.52 25.11 -22.91
CA LEU A 107 3.66 24.39 -22.36
C LEU A 107 3.86 24.68 -20.87
N MET A 108 3.68 25.95 -20.46
CA MET A 108 3.69 26.35 -19.05
C MET A 108 2.55 25.70 -18.26
N GLU A 109 1.33 25.63 -18.83
CA GLU A 109 0.21 24.94 -18.21
C GLU A 109 0.53 23.45 -17.97
N SER A 110 1.07 22.78 -18.99
CA SER A 110 1.50 21.37 -18.86
C SER A 110 2.60 21.20 -17.80
N TYR A 111 3.53 22.15 -17.70
CA TYR A 111 4.60 22.13 -16.70
C TYR A 111 4.06 22.29 -15.27
N MET A 112 3.19 23.28 -15.04
CA MET A 112 2.55 23.49 -13.74
C MET A 112 1.69 22.28 -13.34
N SER A 113 0.93 21.71 -14.27
CA SER A 113 0.14 20.50 -14.01
C SER A 113 1.02 19.31 -13.64
N ALA A 114 2.17 19.14 -14.30
CA ALA A 114 3.12 18.08 -13.97
C ALA A 114 3.75 18.26 -12.58
N ILE A 115 4.07 19.50 -12.17
CA ILE A 115 4.54 19.80 -10.81
C ILE A 115 3.46 19.48 -9.78
N GLN A 116 2.24 19.96 -9.98
CA GLN A 116 1.15 19.68 -9.04
C GLN A 116 0.94 18.17 -8.87
N LYS A 117 0.94 17.42 -9.97
CA LYS A 117 0.81 15.96 -9.94
C LYS A 117 1.96 15.28 -9.19
N LYS A 118 3.18 15.82 -9.28
CA LYS A 118 4.33 15.32 -8.51
C LYS A 118 4.13 15.56 -7.02
N ASP A 119 3.66 16.74 -6.64
CA ASP A 119 3.40 17.08 -5.24
C ASP A 119 2.30 16.18 -4.64
N ASP A 120 1.23 15.93 -5.39
CA ASP A 120 0.16 15.01 -4.98
C ASP A 120 0.69 13.58 -4.76
N LEU A 121 1.59 13.10 -5.64
CA LEU A 121 2.22 11.79 -5.48
C LEU A 121 3.18 11.72 -4.30
N ILE A 122 3.88 12.80 -3.99
CA ILE A 122 4.75 12.88 -2.80
C ILE A 122 3.90 12.80 -1.54
N GLN A 123 2.76 13.51 -1.49
CA GLN A 123 1.83 13.39 -0.37
C GLN A 123 1.28 11.97 -0.23
N LYS A 124 0.90 11.34 -1.35
CA LYS A 124 0.45 9.95 -1.37
C LYS A 124 1.54 8.99 -0.86
N LEU A 125 2.80 9.21 -1.27
CA LEU A 125 3.94 8.41 -0.84
C LEU A 125 4.09 8.42 0.68
N PHE A 126 4.02 9.60 1.30
CA PHE A 126 4.10 9.73 2.76
C PHE A 126 2.96 9.00 3.47
N ALA A 127 1.73 9.14 2.99
CA ALA A 127 0.58 8.44 3.56
C ALA A 127 0.74 6.91 3.46
N THR A 128 1.19 6.40 2.32
CA THR A 128 1.45 4.95 2.14
C THR A 128 2.61 4.46 3.01
N GLU A 129 3.66 5.27 3.20
CA GLU A 129 4.77 4.93 4.09
C GLU A 129 4.33 4.84 5.55
N GLU A 130 3.52 5.79 6.03
CA GLU A 130 2.95 5.77 7.38
C GLU A 130 2.10 4.51 7.61
N GLN A 131 1.21 4.17 6.67
CA GLN A 131 0.40 2.96 6.72
C GLN A 131 1.25 1.68 6.77
N LEU A 132 2.33 1.61 5.97
CA LEU A 132 3.23 0.45 5.98
C LEU A 132 3.94 0.27 7.31
N LEU A 133 4.34 1.37 7.96
CA LEU A 133 4.95 1.34 9.28
C LEU A 133 3.94 0.85 10.33
N GLU A 134 2.71 1.37 10.31
CA GLU A 134 1.65 0.92 11.20
C GLU A 134 1.37 -0.58 11.04
N ASP A 135 1.24 -1.06 9.80
CA ASP A 135 1.02 -2.48 9.52
C ASP A 135 2.20 -3.35 9.95
N GLU A 136 3.44 -2.89 9.78
CA GLU A 136 4.63 -3.59 10.27
C GLU A 136 4.63 -3.68 11.81
N HIS A 137 4.25 -2.60 12.50
CA HIS A 137 4.09 -2.58 13.94
C HIS A 137 3.01 -3.56 14.42
N ARG A 138 1.86 -3.61 13.74
CA ARG A 138 0.78 -4.57 14.01
C ARG A 138 1.24 -6.03 13.79
N LEU A 139 1.99 -6.30 12.73
CA LEU A 139 2.56 -7.63 12.48
C LEU A 139 3.53 -8.04 13.59
N LYS A 140 4.39 -7.12 14.03
CA LYS A 140 5.33 -7.35 15.14
C LYS A 140 4.60 -7.61 16.46
N SER A 141 3.52 -6.89 16.77
CA SER A 141 2.74 -7.16 17.99
C SER A 141 2.08 -8.54 17.96
N LEU A 142 1.49 -8.94 16.83
CA LEU A 142 0.88 -10.27 16.68
C LEU A 142 1.90 -11.39 16.84
N THR A 143 3.09 -11.23 16.26
CA THR A 143 4.18 -12.22 16.39
C THR A 143 4.74 -12.30 17.82
N LEU A 144 4.86 -11.18 18.53
CA LEU A 144 5.28 -11.15 19.93
C LEU A 144 4.23 -11.74 20.87
N GLU A 145 2.94 -11.45 20.66
CA GLU A 145 1.84 -12.06 21.41
C GLU A 145 1.84 -13.58 21.23
N ARG A 146 2.03 -14.05 20.00
CA ARG A 146 2.21 -15.48 19.71
C ARG A 146 3.38 -16.06 20.48
N ALA A 147 4.56 -15.45 20.41
CA ALA A 147 5.74 -15.90 21.17
C ALA A 147 5.48 -15.91 22.69
N SER A 148 4.76 -14.93 23.22
CA SER A 148 4.37 -14.88 24.63
C SER A 148 3.39 -15.99 25.00
N ASN A 149 2.41 -16.29 24.14
CA ASN A 149 1.46 -17.38 24.33
C ASN A 149 2.15 -18.76 24.26
N PHE A 150 3.19 -18.92 23.43
CA PHE A 150 4.06 -20.11 23.48
C PHE A 150 4.84 -20.23 24.80
N VAL A 151 5.32 -19.11 25.37
CA VAL A 151 6.07 -19.09 26.64
C VAL A 151 5.16 -19.26 27.86
N ARG A 152 3.91 -18.77 27.80
CA ARG A 152 2.90 -18.93 28.85
C ARG A 152 2.16 -20.27 28.79
N GLY A 153 2.11 -20.92 27.63
CA GLY A 153 1.63 -22.28 27.44
C GLY A 153 2.59 -23.37 27.93
N ASN A 154 3.43 -23.07 28.92
CA ASN A 154 4.32 -24.04 29.56
C ASN A 154 3.57 -24.86 30.63
N ASP A 155 2.33 -25.28 30.32
CA ASP A 155 1.83 -26.54 30.84
C ASP A 155 2.71 -27.61 30.21
N GLU A 156 3.62 -28.16 31.01
CA GLU A 156 4.58 -29.20 30.61
C GLU A 156 3.91 -30.15 29.60
N PRO A 157 4.40 -30.25 28.35
CA PRO A 157 3.84 -31.24 27.45
C PRO A 157 4.19 -32.60 28.05
N LEU A 158 3.18 -33.28 28.61
CA LEU A 158 3.27 -34.70 28.92
C LEU A 158 3.72 -35.38 27.63
N THR A 159 5.00 -35.74 27.59
CA THR A 159 5.65 -36.36 26.44
C THR A 159 4.79 -37.55 26.01
N ALA A 160 4.67 -37.82 24.71
CA ALA A 160 3.86 -38.94 24.21
C ALA A 160 4.18 -40.28 24.92
N SER A 161 5.43 -40.44 25.36
CA SER A 161 5.90 -41.55 26.19
C SER A 161 5.26 -41.63 27.59
N ARG A 162 4.99 -40.50 28.27
CA ARG A 162 4.29 -40.48 29.57
C ARG A 162 2.81 -40.87 29.43
N ARG A 163 2.15 -40.46 28.35
CA ARG A 163 0.75 -40.83 28.05
C ARG A 163 0.58 -42.33 27.80
N LEU A 164 1.50 -42.92 27.04
CA LEU A 164 1.56 -44.38 26.83
C LEU A 164 1.81 -45.16 28.13
N MET A 165 2.67 -44.65 29.01
CA MET A 165 2.94 -45.27 30.32
C MET A 165 1.77 -45.20 31.30
N THR A 166 0.88 -44.21 31.16
CA THR A 166 -0.32 -44.11 32.02
C THR A 166 -1.39 -45.11 31.59
N TRP A 167 -1.52 -45.35 30.29
CA TRP A 167 -2.46 -46.34 29.74
C TRP A 167 -2.07 -47.79 30.05
N LEU A 168 -0.77 -48.08 30.17
CA LEU A 168 -0.26 -49.43 30.51
C LEU A 168 -0.30 -49.76 32.02
N ARG A 169 -0.63 -48.79 32.88
CA ARG A 169 -0.63 -48.96 34.35
C ARG A 169 -2.02 -48.90 35.00
N GLY A 170 -3.08 -48.62 34.25
CA GLY A 170 -4.47 -48.68 34.69
C GLY A 170 -5.17 -49.88 34.08
#